data_AF-A0A368YCL9-F1
#
_entry.id   AF-A0A368YCL9-F1
#
_cell.length_a   1.000
_cell.length_b   1.000
_cell.length_c   1.000
_cell.angle_alpha   90.00
_cell.angle_beta   90.00
_cell.angle_gamma   90.00
#
_symmetry.space_group_name_H-M   'P 1'
#
loop_
_entity.id
_entity.type
_entity.pdbx_description
1 polymer ?
#
loop_
_entity_poly.entity_id
_entity_poly.type
_entity_poly.pdbx_seq_one_letter_code
_entity_poly.pdbx_strand_id
1 'polypeptide(L)'
;PGIYVRAHGTLDDMWRHFRKFTRVQDESGKWFFFAFWSSPISTKLFLRSDEKAIQAFIRPLFLMHGRALTIVTASRQAIATVQAISPLKIEKRWILTQPVWEFMRQLRREQQFDEIIGITWRHTGPHVTITEATMTSRLRDKRDQWFKIGFWRRDHLAKLCTWETMLGPNFLESYGNGEVSRAAHAAQSDHELIQRIENFLDGQAVRKVDAVI
;
A
#
# COMPACT_ATOMS: atom_id res chain seq x y z
N PRO A 1 -9.20 -5.54 -8.66
CA PRO A 1 -9.46 -6.76 -7.85
C PRO A 1 -10.91 -6.77 -7.35
N GLY A 2 -11.59 -7.90 -7.47
CA GLY A 2 -12.96 -8.09 -6.99
C GLY A 2 -13.02 -9.18 -5.93
N ILE A 3 -14.03 -9.14 -5.06
CA ILE A 3 -14.31 -10.18 -4.07
C ILE A 3 -15.55 -10.94 -4.56
N TYR A 4 -15.40 -12.24 -4.79
CA TYR A 4 -16.52 -13.14 -5.10
C TYR A 4 -16.91 -13.91 -3.85
N VAL A 5 -18.19 -13.92 -3.51
CA VAL A 5 -18.70 -14.53 -2.29
C VAL A 5 -19.75 -15.56 -2.65
N ARG A 6 -19.57 -16.79 -2.17
CA ARG A 6 -20.59 -17.84 -2.22
C ARG A 6 -21.18 -18.01 -0.83
N ALA A 7 -22.49 -17.79 -0.70
CA ALA A 7 -23.24 -18.00 0.53
C ALA A 7 -24.51 -18.80 0.26
N HIS A 8 -25.07 -19.41 1.30
CA HIS A 8 -26.35 -20.13 1.22
C HIS A 8 -27.58 -19.22 1.39
N GLY A 9 -27.40 -17.96 1.79
CA GLY A 9 -28.49 -17.00 1.99
C GLY A 9 -28.93 -16.33 0.68
N THR A 10 -29.98 -15.52 0.75
CA THR A 10 -30.47 -14.74 -0.40
C THR A 10 -29.51 -13.58 -0.73
N LEU A 11 -29.61 -13.03 -1.95
CA LEU A 11 -28.85 -11.83 -2.31
C LEU A 11 -29.17 -10.64 -1.39
N ASP A 12 -30.41 -10.52 -0.91
CA ASP A 12 -30.80 -9.47 0.04
C ASP A 12 -30.15 -9.66 1.42
N ASP A 13 -30.01 -10.90 1.89
CA ASP A 13 -29.28 -11.20 3.13
C ASP A 13 -27.80 -10.85 2.99
N MET A 14 -27.21 -11.21 1.86
CA MET A 14 -25.82 -10.86 1.55
C MET A 14 -25.65 -9.35 1.48
N TRP A 15 -26.51 -8.64 0.76
CA TRP A 15 -26.42 -7.19 0.60
C TRP A 15 -26.58 -6.46 1.93
N ARG A 16 -27.51 -6.89 2.78
CA ARG A 16 -27.66 -6.36 4.15
C ARG A 16 -26.44 -6.63 5.02
N HIS A 17 -25.77 -7.77 4.85
CA HIS A 17 -24.55 -8.10 5.58
C HIS A 17 -23.38 -7.21 5.13
N PHE A 18 -23.19 -7.03 3.83
CA PHE A 18 -22.10 -6.24 3.24
C PHE A 18 -22.24 -4.73 3.37
N ARG A 19 -23.42 -4.20 3.73
CA ARG A 19 -23.62 -2.75 3.91
C ARG A 19 -23.30 -2.25 5.33
N LYS A 20 -23.08 -3.15 6.28
CA LYS A 20 -22.92 -2.80 7.71
C LYS A 20 -21.47 -2.54 8.05
N PHE A 21 -21.10 -1.27 8.28
CA PHE A 21 -19.79 -0.96 8.84
C PHE A 21 -19.68 -1.57 10.23
N THR A 22 -18.69 -2.44 10.43
CA THR A 22 -18.52 -3.04 11.75
C THR A 22 -17.71 -2.12 12.64
N ARG A 23 -18.24 -1.82 13.82
CA ARG A 23 -17.51 -1.09 14.84
C ARG A 23 -16.53 -2.04 15.53
N VAL A 24 -15.27 -1.64 15.57
CA VAL A 24 -14.20 -2.35 16.29
C VAL A 24 -13.54 -1.38 17.28
N GLN A 25 -13.10 -1.88 18.42
CA GLN A 25 -12.30 -1.10 19.37
C GLN A 25 -10.84 -1.44 19.21
N ASP A 26 -9.95 -0.46 19.35
CA ASP A 26 -8.54 -0.75 19.57
C ASP A 26 -8.25 -1.11 21.04
N GLU A 27 -6.98 -1.37 21.34
CA GLU A 27 -6.49 -1.70 22.68
C GLU A 27 -6.68 -0.54 23.69
N SER A 28 -6.77 0.71 23.22
CA SER A 28 -7.06 1.88 24.06
C SER A 28 -8.56 2.12 24.28
N GLY A 29 -9.43 1.32 23.66
CA GLY A 29 -10.88 1.46 23.71
C GLY A 29 -11.46 2.46 22.70
N LYS A 30 -10.63 3.04 21.82
CA LYS A 30 -11.09 3.95 20.77
C LYS A 30 -11.84 3.18 19.69
N TRP A 31 -12.96 3.73 19.25
CA TRP A 31 -13.83 3.11 18.26
C TRP A 31 -13.42 3.46 16.83
N PHE A 32 -13.48 2.46 15.95
CA PHE A 32 -13.25 2.59 14.51
C PHE A 32 -14.36 1.89 13.73
N PHE A 33 -14.63 2.36 12.52
CA PHE A 33 -15.48 1.68 11.56
C PHE A 33 -14.60 0.87 10.59
N PHE A 34 -14.85 -0.43 10.51
CA PHE A 34 -14.15 -1.35 9.65
C PHE A 34 -15.09 -1.86 8.54
N ALA A 35 -14.71 -1.58 7.29
CA ALA A 35 -15.38 -2.08 6.10
C ALA A 35 -14.72 -3.40 5.66
N PHE A 36 -15.18 -4.52 6.22
CA PHE A 36 -14.56 -5.82 5.99
C PHE A 36 -14.68 -6.36 4.57
N TRP A 37 -15.42 -5.68 3.70
CA TRP A 37 -15.54 -6.00 2.27
C TRP A 37 -14.71 -5.08 1.37
N SER A 38 -13.96 -4.14 1.95
CA SER A 38 -13.14 -3.23 1.14
C SER A 38 -11.87 -3.93 0.63
N SER A 39 -11.78 -4.06 -0.70
CA SER A 39 -10.54 -4.45 -1.35
C SER A 39 -9.56 -3.26 -1.34
N PRO A 40 -8.25 -3.48 -1.17
CA PRO A 40 -7.54 -4.76 -1.02
C PRO A 40 -7.38 -5.24 0.42
N ILE A 41 -7.79 -4.43 1.42
CA ILE A 41 -7.51 -4.68 2.84
C ILE A 41 -8.02 -6.06 3.24
N SER A 42 -9.27 -6.39 2.93
CA SER A 42 -9.87 -7.67 3.27
C SER A 42 -9.19 -8.85 2.58
N THR A 43 -8.98 -8.75 1.27
CA THR A 43 -8.36 -9.83 0.49
C THR A 43 -6.96 -10.15 0.99
N LYS A 44 -6.15 -9.13 1.34
CA LYS A 44 -4.79 -9.34 1.85
C LYS A 44 -4.75 -9.76 3.32
N LEU A 45 -5.69 -9.30 4.15
CA LEU A 45 -5.89 -9.83 5.50
C LEU A 45 -6.15 -11.33 5.46
N PHE A 46 -7.02 -11.78 4.54
CA PHE A 46 -7.34 -13.18 4.35
C PHE A 46 -6.17 -14.05 3.89
N LEU A 47 -5.25 -13.48 3.13
CA LEU A 47 -4.03 -14.18 2.71
C LEU A 47 -2.99 -14.32 3.81
N ARG A 48 -3.07 -13.49 4.86
CA ARG A 48 -2.22 -13.55 6.06
C ARG A 48 -2.91 -14.26 7.23
N SER A 49 -3.83 -15.16 6.91
CA SER A 49 -4.55 -15.93 7.91
C SER A 49 -3.69 -16.99 8.60
N ASP A 50 -2.37 -17.00 8.43
CA ASP A 50 -1.43 -17.80 9.19
C ASP A 50 -0.98 -17.09 10.48
N GLU A 51 -1.04 -15.76 10.51
CA GLU A 51 -0.70 -14.96 11.69
C GLU A 51 -1.82 -15.00 12.73
N LYS A 52 -1.50 -15.40 13.97
CA LYS A 52 -2.49 -15.56 15.06
C LYS A 52 -3.33 -14.31 15.31
N ALA A 53 -2.71 -13.12 15.33
CA ALA A 53 -3.42 -11.86 15.57
C ALA A 53 -4.39 -11.52 14.43
N ILE A 54 -3.96 -11.74 13.18
CA ILE A 54 -4.77 -11.52 11.99
C ILE A 54 -5.94 -12.53 11.95
N GLN A 55 -5.69 -13.81 12.24
CA GLN A 55 -6.74 -14.82 12.38
C GLN A 55 -7.79 -14.42 13.43
N ALA A 56 -7.36 -14.03 14.62
CA ALA A 56 -8.25 -13.63 15.71
C ALA A 56 -9.13 -12.44 15.30
N PHE A 57 -8.57 -11.49 14.54
CA PHE A 57 -9.31 -10.33 14.05
C PHE A 57 -10.30 -10.65 12.92
N ILE A 58 -9.95 -11.51 11.98
CA ILE A 58 -10.80 -11.81 10.81
C ILE A 58 -11.96 -12.72 11.19
N ARG A 59 -11.74 -13.63 12.14
CA ARG A 59 -12.63 -14.73 12.44
C ARG A 59 -14.10 -14.34 12.74
N PRO A 60 -14.40 -13.29 13.53
CA PRO A 60 -15.77 -12.88 13.83
C PRO A 60 -16.59 -12.46 12.60
N LEU A 61 -15.95 -12.14 11.47
CA LEU A 61 -16.61 -11.66 10.26
C LEU A 61 -17.35 -12.75 9.48
N PHE A 62 -16.86 -13.99 9.55
CA PHE A 62 -17.29 -15.07 8.64
C PHE A 62 -17.76 -16.33 9.37
N LEU A 63 -17.54 -16.43 10.68
CA LEU A 63 -18.05 -17.55 11.46
C LEU A 63 -19.48 -17.28 11.92
N MET A 64 -20.45 -17.74 11.13
CA MET A 64 -21.81 -17.89 11.66
C MET A 64 -22.07 -19.29 12.24
N HIS A 65 -21.42 -20.37 11.80
CA HIS A 65 -21.85 -21.74 12.17
C HIS A 65 -20.74 -22.82 12.14
N GLY A 66 -19.49 -22.49 12.48
CA GLY A 66 -18.42 -23.50 12.56
C GLY A 66 -18.00 -24.15 11.22
N ARG A 67 -18.42 -23.58 10.09
CA ARG A 67 -18.01 -24.04 8.75
C ARG A 67 -16.66 -23.46 8.37
N ALA A 68 -15.83 -24.25 7.68
CA ALA A 68 -14.57 -23.78 7.12
C ALA A 68 -14.82 -22.68 6.09
N LEU A 69 -14.06 -21.59 6.18
CA LEU A 69 -14.06 -20.52 5.19
C LEU A 69 -13.04 -20.88 4.10
N THR A 70 -13.51 -20.99 2.86
CA THR A 70 -12.63 -21.16 1.69
C THR A 70 -12.47 -19.81 1.00
N ILE A 71 -11.23 -19.33 0.95
CA ILE A 71 -10.85 -18.07 0.33
C ILE A 71 -10.06 -18.41 -0.92
N VAL A 72 -10.61 -18.07 -2.09
CA VAL A 72 -9.88 -18.21 -3.36
C VAL A 72 -9.44 -16.82 -3.78
N THR A 73 -8.14 -16.64 -3.89
CA THR A 73 -7.55 -15.42 -4.45
C THR A 73 -7.00 -15.74 -5.82
N ALA A 74 -7.29 -14.87 -6.78
CA ALA A 74 -6.79 -14.97 -8.14
C ALA A 74 -6.11 -13.66 -8.51
N SER A 75 -4.90 -13.78 -9.04
CA SER A 75 -4.10 -12.71 -9.61
C SER A 75 -3.69 -13.10 -11.03
N ARG A 76 -3.07 -12.17 -11.78
CA ARG A 76 -2.54 -12.50 -13.12
C ARG A 76 -1.45 -13.58 -13.10
N GLN A 77 -0.84 -13.83 -11.94
CA GLN A 77 0.33 -14.70 -11.80
C GLN A 77 0.04 -15.99 -11.02
N ALA A 78 -0.96 -15.98 -10.14
CA ALA A 78 -1.24 -17.11 -9.26
C ALA A 78 -2.70 -17.16 -8.80
N ILE A 79 -3.18 -18.38 -8.55
CA ILE A 79 -4.40 -18.67 -7.80
C ILE A 79 -3.98 -19.32 -6.48
N ALA A 80 -4.45 -18.78 -5.35
CA ALA A 80 -4.22 -19.38 -4.04
C ALA A 80 -5.56 -19.64 -3.34
N THR A 81 -5.70 -20.84 -2.77
CA THR A 81 -6.85 -21.25 -1.98
C THR A 81 -6.42 -21.39 -0.53
N VAL A 82 -7.04 -20.60 0.35
CA VAL A 82 -6.82 -20.67 1.80
C VAL A 82 -8.08 -21.24 2.45
N GLN A 83 -7.94 -22.36 3.15
CA GLN A 83 -9.02 -22.89 4.00
C GLN A 83 -8.74 -22.52 5.45
N ALA A 84 -9.57 -21.66 6.02
CA ALA A 84 -9.55 -21.39 7.45
C ALA A 84 -10.48 -22.39 8.15
N ILE A 85 -9.89 -23.45 8.71
CA ILE A 85 -10.56 -24.46 9.55
C ILE A 85 -10.47 -23.99 11.01
N SER A 86 -11.57 -24.03 11.77
CA SER A 86 -11.62 -23.49 13.14
C SER A 86 -11.81 -24.60 14.20
N PRO A 87 -10.86 -24.77 15.14
CA PRO A 87 -11.13 -25.43 16.42
C PRO A 87 -11.09 -24.51 17.66
N LEU A 88 -10.80 -23.21 17.54
CA LEU A 88 -10.61 -22.34 18.72
C LEU A 88 -11.93 -21.80 19.29
N LYS A 89 -12.01 -21.41 20.56
CA LYS A 89 -13.18 -20.71 21.12
C LYS A 89 -13.30 -19.31 20.50
N ILE A 90 -14.51 -18.84 20.20
CA ILE A 90 -14.72 -17.46 19.74
C ILE A 90 -14.40 -16.54 20.93
N GLU A 91 -13.34 -15.74 20.83
CA GLU A 91 -13.08 -14.69 21.82
C GLU A 91 -14.20 -13.65 21.73
N LYS A 92 -14.80 -13.31 22.89
CA LYS A 92 -15.98 -12.45 22.97
C LYS A 92 -15.74 -11.01 22.51
N ARG A 93 -14.50 -10.56 22.40
CA ARG A 93 -14.18 -9.15 22.13
C ARG A 93 -13.33 -9.00 20.88
N TRP A 94 -13.94 -8.39 19.86
CA TRP A 94 -13.25 -8.09 18.62
C TRP A 94 -12.42 -6.82 18.79
N ILE A 95 -11.12 -7.01 19.03
CA ILE A 95 -10.15 -5.95 19.29
C ILE A 95 -9.23 -5.78 18.08
N LEU A 96 -9.03 -4.53 17.70
CA LEU A 96 -8.06 -4.10 16.72
C LEU A 96 -6.70 -3.91 17.41
N THR A 97 -5.93 -4.99 17.48
CA THR A 97 -4.62 -5.01 18.12
C THR A 97 -3.57 -4.25 17.31
N GLN A 98 -2.47 -3.86 17.95
CA GLN A 98 -1.38 -3.15 17.28
C GLN A 98 -0.81 -3.88 16.04
N PRO A 99 -0.58 -5.22 16.05
CA PRO A 99 -0.13 -5.93 14.85
C PRO A 99 -1.12 -5.84 13.67
N VAL A 100 -2.43 -5.93 13.96
CA VAL A 100 -3.48 -5.80 12.93
C VAL A 100 -3.50 -4.37 12.38
N TRP A 101 -3.34 -3.37 13.25
CA TRP A 101 -3.23 -1.97 12.88
C TRP A 101 -2.06 -1.70 11.92
N GLU A 102 -0.87 -2.18 12.28
CA GLU A 102 0.34 -2.00 11.50
C GLU A 102 0.23 -2.68 10.14
N PHE A 103 -0.31 -3.90 10.12
CA PHE A 103 -0.59 -4.61 8.89
C PHE A 103 -1.53 -3.84 7.98
N MET A 104 -2.70 -3.39 8.48
CA MET A 104 -3.65 -2.61 7.67
C MET A 104 -3.06 -1.27 7.19
N ARG A 105 -2.25 -0.60 8.02
CA ARG A 105 -1.53 0.63 7.63
C ARG A 105 -0.55 0.33 6.50
N GLN A 106 0.23 -0.74 6.61
CA GLN A 106 1.12 -1.17 5.53
C GLN A 106 0.34 -1.44 4.24
N LEU A 107 -0.74 -2.23 4.29
CA LEU A 107 -1.56 -2.51 3.12
C LEU A 107 -2.09 -1.25 2.43
N ARG A 108 -2.57 -0.28 3.22
CA ARG A 108 -3.05 0.99 2.70
C ARG A 108 -1.93 1.80 2.06
N ARG A 109 -0.73 1.83 2.67
CA ARG A 109 0.44 2.51 2.12
C ARG A 109 0.86 1.90 0.78
N GLU A 110 0.89 0.58 0.67
CA GLU A 110 1.19 -0.11 -0.58
C GLU A 110 0.18 0.25 -1.68
N GLN A 111 -1.11 0.24 -1.35
CA GLN A 111 -2.17 0.61 -2.30
C GLN A 111 -2.05 2.06 -2.76
N GLN A 112 -1.88 2.99 -1.82
CA GLN A 112 -1.70 4.40 -2.16
C GLN A 112 -0.46 4.61 -3.04
N PHE A 113 0.61 3.85 -2.80
CA PHE A 113 1.80 3.91 -3.62
C PHE A 113 1.52 3.39 -5.05
N ASP A 114 0.80 2.28 -5.20
CA ASP A 114 0.38 1.78 -6.52
C ASP A 114 -0.50 2.81 -7.28
N GLU A 115 -1.36 3.56 -6.58
CA GLU A 115 -2.11 4.67 -7.19
C GLU A 115 -1.19 5.79 -7.68
N ILE A 116 -0.16 6.13 -6.90
CA ILE A 116 0.85 7.13 -7.27
C ILE A 116 1.63 6.67 -8.51
N ILE A 117 2.00 5.39 -8.59
CA ILE A 117 2.64 4.82 -9.79
C ILE A 117 1.74 5.05 -11.02
N GLY A 118 0.44 4.71 -10.91
CA GLY A 118 -0.51 4.90 -12.01
C GLY A 118 -0.76 6.36 -12.38
N ILE A 119 -0.65 7.30 -11.43
CA ILE A 119 -0.66 8.74 -11.72
C ILE A 119 0.63 9.13 -12.44
N THR A 120 1.78 8.71 -11.92
CA THR A 120 3.11 9.01 -12.48
C THR A 120 3.18 8.56 -13.93
N TRP A 121 2.84 7.31 -14.22
CA TRP A 121 2.82 6.77 -15.59
C TRP A 121 1.98 7.60 -16.56
N ARG A 122 0.79 8.04 -16.15
CA ARG A 122 -0.08 8.86 -17.00
C ARG A 122 0.55 10.19 -17.40
N HIS A 123 1.43 10.74 -16.57
CA HIS A 123 2.08 12.03 -16.82
C HIS A 123 3.48 11.88 -17.45
N THR A 124 4.23 10.83 -17.10
CA THR A 124 5.63 10.67 -17.55
C THR A 124 5.79 9.63 -18.66
N GLY A 125 4.85 8.69 -18.79
CA GLY A 125 4.89 7.59 -19.75
C GLY A 125 5.14 8.03 -21.20
N PRO A 126 4.48 9.09 -21.72
CA PRO A 126 4.73 9.60 -23.06
C PRO A 126 6.15 10.16 -23.29
N HIS A 127 6.89 10.43 -22.21
CA HIS A 127 8.21 11.10 -22.24
C HIS A 127 9.37 10.15 -21.95
N VAL A 128 9.10 8.86 -21.71
CA VAL A 128 10.12 7.86 -21.37
C VAL A 128 10.09 6.69 -22.33
N THR A 129 11.23 6.01 -22.50
CA THR A 129 11.38 4.87 -23.42
C THR A 129 11.05 3.52 -22.78
N ILE A 130 10.81 3.48 -21.47
CA ILE A 130 10.54 2.25 -20.71
C ILE A 130 9.05 1.89 -20.74
N THR A 131 8.73 0.60 -20.61
CA THR A 131 7.34 0.14 -20.55
C THR A 131 6.70 0.41 -19.19
N GLU A 132 5.37 0.49 -19.15
CA GLU A 132 4.59 0.63 -17.90
C GLU A 132 4.93 -0.47 -16.89
N ALA A 133 5.06 -1.72 -17.37
CA ALA A 133 5.35 -2.87 -16.52
C ALA A 133 6.74 -2.76 -15.87
N THR A 134 7.75 -2.37 -16.66
CA THR A 134 9.12 -2.16 -16.16
C THR A 134 9.17 -1.02 -15.14
N MET A 135 8.55 0.13 -15.44
CA MET A 135 8.49 1.27 -14.53
C MET A 135 7.77 0.90 -13.22
N THR A 136 6.61 0.22 -13.32
CA THR A 136 5.82 -0.22 -12.17
C THR A 136 6.62 -1.16 -11.27
N SER A 137 7.33 -2.14 -11.85
CA SER A 137 8.17 -3.06 -11.08
C SER A 137 9.25 -2.28 -10.33
N ARG A 138 9.95 -1.38 -11.03
CA ARG A 138 11.06 -0.63 -10.45
C ARG A 138 10.62 0.32 -9.33
N LEU A 139 9.51 1.02 -9.49
CA LEU A 139 8.97 1.88 -8.42
C LEU A 139 8.52 1.05 -7.20
N ARG A 140 7.97 -0.15 -7.42
CA ARG A 140 7.64 -1.07 -6.31
C ARG A 140 8.87 -1.53 -5.54
N ASP A 141 9.97 -1.81 -6.23
CA ASP A 141 11.23 -2.19 -5.59
C ASP A 141 11.79 -1.05 -4.72
N LYS A 142 11.59 0.21 -5.13
CA LYS A 142 12.01 1.40 -4.38
C LYS A 142 11.11 1.76 -3.21
N ARG A 143 9.81 1.44 -3.27
CA ARG A 143 8.81 1.78 -2.25
C ARG A 143 9.28 1.50 -0.83
N ASP A 144 9.76 0.29 -0.57
CA ASP A 144 10.12 -0.14 0.78
C ASP A 144 11.39 0.57 1.28
N GLN A 145 12.30 0.93 0.38
CA GLN A 145 13.47 1.74 0.71
C GLN A 145 13.06 3.16 1.11
N TRP A 146 12.15 3.78 0.35
CA TRP A 146 11.66 5.13 0.64
C TRP A 146 10.87 5.21 1.95
N PHE A 147 10.08 4.19 2.28
CA PHE A 147 9.41 4.10 3.58
C PHE A 147 10.40 3.96 4.74
N LYS A 148 11.50 3.21 4.57
CA LYS A 148 12.54 3.05 5.59
C LYS A 148 13.28 4.35 5.90
N ILE A 149 13.53 5.19 4.89
CA ILE A 149 14.15 6.51 5.07
C ILE A 149 13.16 7.61 5.48
N GLY A 150 11.89 7.25 5.73
CA GLY A 150 10.91 8.13 6.36
C GLY A 150 9.99 8.89 5.40
N PHE A 151 9.96 8.57 4.10
CA PHE A 151 9.00 9.18 3.19
C PHE A 151 7.61 8.57 3.35
N TRP A 152 6.66 9.33 3.91
CA TRP A 152 5.29 8.87 4.10
C TRP A 152 4.24 9.71 3.38
N ARG A 153 4.59 10.94 3.00
CA ARG A 153 3.64 11.89 2.45
C ARG A 153 3.41 11.65 0.96
N ARG A 154 2.14 11.72 0.55
CA ARG A 154 1.70 11.41 -0.82
C ARG A 154 2.34 12.33 -1.86
N ASP A 155 2.45 13.61 -1.55
CA ASP A 155 3.12 14.64 -2.38
C ASP A 155 4.61 14.32 -2.58
N HIS A 156 5.32 14.00 -1.50
CA HIS A 156 6.74 13.64 -1.55
C HIS A 156 6.97 12.36 -2.39
N LEU A 157 6.17 11.32 -2.16
CA LEU A 157 6.26 10.07 -2.91
C LEU A 157 5.94 10.28 -4.41
N ALA A 158 5.00 11.15 -4.75
CA ALA A 158 4.70 11.47 -6.14
C ALA A 158 5.87 12.17 -6.84
N LYS A 159 6.55 13.12 -6.16
CA LYS A 159 7.77 13.75 -6.68
C LYS A 159 8.88 12.72 -6.91
N LEU A 160 9.14 11.86 -5.92
CA LEU A 160 10.14 10.80 -6.01
C LEU A 160 9.86 9.84 -7.17
N CYS A 161 8.61 9.38 -7.33
CA CYS A 161 8.22 8.55 -8.47
C CYS A 161 8.47 9.25 -9.81
N THR A 162 8.16 10.54 -9.90
CA THR A 162 8.35 11.34 -11.11
C THR A 162 9.83 11.50 -11.44
N TRP A 163 10.66 11.85 -10.45
CA TRP A 163 12.12 12.00 -10.64
C TRP A 163 12.79 10.68 -10.99
N GLU A 164 12.50 9.60 -10.27
CA GLU A 164 13.02 8.25 -10.58
C GLU A 164 12.65 7.82 -12.01
N THR A 165 11.46 8.21 -12.49
CA THR A 165 11.02 7.86 -13.84
C THR A 165 11.67 8.73 -14.92
N MET A 166 11.74 10.05 -14.72
CA MET A 166 12.19 11.02 -15.72
C MET A 166 13.71 11.18 -15.76
N LEU A 167 14.37 11.09 -14.60
CA LEU A 167 15.80 11.39 -14.43
C LEU A 167 16.66 10.12 -14.39
N GLY A 168 16.04 8.94 -14.31
CA GLY A 168 16.70 7.65 -14.43
C GLY A 168 16.81 6.84 -13.13
N PRO A 169 17.36 5.60 -13.21
CA PRO A 169 17.51 4.68 -12.10
C PRO A 169 18.38 5.17 -10.98
N ASN A 170 17.90 4.89 -9.76
CA ASN A 170 18.58 5.20 -8.52
C ASN A 170 18.80 6.70 -8.36
N PHE A 171 17.74 7.48 -8.61
CA PHE A 171 17.80 8.93 -8.59
C PHE A 171 18.34 9.45 -7.26
N LEU A 172 17.88 8.89 -6.14
CA LEU A 172 18.34 9.30 -4.81
C LEU A 172 19.81 8.95 -4.55
N GLU A 173 20.33 7.91 -5.20
CA GLU A 173 21.65 7.36 -4.92
C GLU A 173 22.74 7.91 -5.85
N SER A 174 22.46 8.08 -7.14
CA SER A 174 23.48 8.35 -8.17
C SER A 174 23.31 9.67 -8.91
N TYR A 175 22.14 10.31 -8.84
CA TYR A 175 21.88 11.50 -9.65
C TYR A 175 22.78 12.68 -9.26
N GLY A 176 23.24 13.42 -10.27
CA GLY A 176 24.14 14.58 -10.08
C GLY A 176 25.47 14.19 -9.43
N ASN A 177 26.07 13.06 -9.82
CA ASN A 177 27.29 12.53 -9.20
C ASN A 177 27.15 12.31 -7.68
N GLY A 178 25.97 11.86 -7.24
CA GLY A 178 25.67 11.60 -5.82
C GLY A 178 25.32 12.85 -5.00
N GLU A 179 25.12 14.01 -5.62
CA GLU A 179 24.70 15.23 -4.92
C GLU A 179 23.34 15.08 -4.22
N VAL A 180 22.40 14.40 -4.87
CA VAL A 180 21.10 14.07 -4.27
C VAL A 180 21.28 13.16 -3.04
N SER A 181 22.18 12.18 -3.13
CA SER A 181 22.49 11.31 -2.00
C SER A 181 23.09 12.09 -0.84
N ARG A 182 24.01 13.01 -1.10
CA ARG A 182 24.57 13.89 -0.05
C ARG A 182 23.50 14.79 0.58
N ALA A 183 22.58 15.32 -0.21
CA ALA A 183 21.45 16.10 0.30
C ALA A 183 20.53 15.24 1.20
N ALA A 184 20.31 13.96 0.85
CA ALA A 184 19.57 13.00 1.66
C ALA A 184 20.23 12.75 3.03
N HIS A 185 21.55 12.58 3.07
CA HIS A 185 22.26 12.37 4.35
C HIS A 185 22.33 13.63 5.23
N ALA A 186 22.28 14.82 4.63
CA ALA A 186 22.36 16.09 5.35
C ALA A 186 21.00 16.59 5.88
N ALA A 187 19.89 16.11 5.33
CA ALA A 187 18.56 16.56 5.71
C ALA A 187 18.13 15.97 7.06
N GLN A 188 17.49 16.81 7.89
CA GLN A 188 16.96 16.40 9.19
C GLN A 188 15.50 15.92 9.09
N SER A 189 14.83 16.17 7.97
CA SER A 189 13.45 15.76 7.70
C SER A 189 13.21 15.45 6.23
N ASP A 190 12.14 14.72 5.93
CA ASP A 190 11.71 14.41 4.56
C ASP A 190 11.35 15.68 3.77
N HIS A 191 10.75 16.67 4.42
CA HIS A 191 10.41 17.96 3.81
C HIS A 191 11.66 18.75 3.42
N GLU A 192 12.64 18.84 4.32
CA GLU A 192 13.91 19.51 4.02
C GLU A 192 14.64 18.82 2.87
N LEU A 193 14.62 17.48 2.83
CA LEU A 193 15.20 16.72 1.74
C LEU A 193 14.54 17.05 0.40
N ILE A 194 13.21 17.00 0.32
CA ILE A 194 12.48 17.35 -0.90
C ILE A 194 12.83 18.77 -1.37
N GLN A 195 12.83 19.74 -0.45
CA GLN A 195 13.16 21.13 -0.79
C GLN A 195 14.59 21.27 -1.32
N ARG A 196 15.56 20.58 -0.72
CA ARG A 196 16.96 20.58 -1.18
C ARG A 196 17.08 19.98 -2.58
N ILE A 197 16.36 18.90 -2.87
CA ILE A 197 16.33 18.28 -4.19
C ILE A 197 15.72 19.22 -5.22
N GLU A 198 14.59 19.87 -4.90
CA GLU A 198 13.95 20.83 -5.79
C GLU A 198 14.87 21.99 -6.14
N ASN A 199 15.47 22.64 -5.13
CA ASN A 199 16.42 23.72 -5.34
C ASN A 199 17.62 23.29 -6.21
N PHE A 200 18.09 22.05 -6.03
CA PHE A 200 19.16 21.48 -6.84
C PHE A 200 18.75 21.32 -8.31
N LEU A 201 17.57 20.75 -8.56
CA LEU A 201 17.05 20.53 -9.92
C LEU A 201 16.76 21.86 -10.64
N ASP A 202 16.20 22.83 -9.94
CA ASP A 202 15.93 24.17 -10.47
C ASP A 202 17.24 24.87 -10.86
N GLY A 203 18.27 24.78 -10.03
CA GLY A 203 19.60 25.33 -10.34
C GLY A 203 20.26 24.70 -11.57
N GLN A 204 20.05 23.39 -11.80
CA GLN A 204 20.53 22.69 -12.99
C GLN A 204 19.77 23.11 -14.26
N ALA A 205 18.46 23.35 -14.13
CA ALA A 205 17.63 23.82 -15.25
C ALA A 205 18.09 25.20 -15.74
N VAL A 206 18.35 26.14 -14.83
CA VAL A 206 18.86 27.48 -15.16
C VAL A 206 20.20 27.41 -15.89
N ARG A 207 21.17 26.64 -15.37
CA ARG A 207 22.49 26.48 -16.00
C ARG A 207 22.45 25.88 -17.41
N LYS A 208 21.49 24.99 -17.68
CA LYS A 208 21.30 24.43 -19.02
C LYS A 208 20.76 25.44 -20.02
N VAL A 209 19.93 26.39 -19.58
CA VAL A 209 19.41 27.46 -20.45
C VAL A 209 20.53 28.44 -20.79
N ASP A 210 21.34 28.83 -19.79
CA ASP A 210 22.45 29.78 -19.99
C ASP A 210 23.59 29.22 -20.85
N ALA A 211 23.75 27.90 -20.92
CA ALA A 211 24.77 27.25 -21.76
C ALA A 211 24.36 27.07 -23.23
N VAL A 212 23.09 27.34 -23.57
CA VAL A 212 22.53 27.21 -24.93
C VAL A 212 22.37 28.57 -25.62
N ILE A 213 22.54 29.67 -24.87
CA ILE A 213 22.55 31.06 -25.37
C ILE A 213 24.00 31.47 -25.65
#